data_AF-A0A519VM66-F1
#
_entry.id   AF-A0A519VM66-F1
#
_cell.length_a   1.000
_cell.length_b   1.000
_cell.length_c   1.000
_cell.angle_alpha   90.00
_cell.angle_beta   90.00
_cell.angle_gamma   90.00
#
_symmetry.space_group_name_H-M   'P 1'
#
loop_
_entity.id
_entity.type
_entity.pdbx_description
1 polymer ?
#
loop_
_entity_poly.entity_id
_entity_poly.type
_entity_poly.pdbx_seq_one_letter_code
_entity_poly.pdbx_strand_id
1 'polypeptide(L)'
;YGAIGAVIGHEMTHGFDDQGRQYDAAGNLKEWWTKEDAAKFKTKADKVAAFYDKFTLLDNQHVNGALTLGENLADIGGLNIAYDAFKLTKQGKSTDKIDGFTPDQHFFLGFAQVWRMKNRDESMRVRLKTDPHSPEMFRVNGPVYNMEAFYKAFNIPTTAKMYVAPANRLGVW
;
A
#
# COMPACT_ATOMS: atom_id res chain seq x y z
N TYR A 1 -8.18 1.75 12.96
CA TYR A 1 -7.45 2.53 11.93
C TYR A 1 -6.52 1.66 11.13
N GLY A 2 -5.47 1.06 11.71
CA GLY A 2 -4.55 0.19 10.96
C GLY A 2 -5.19 -1.00 10.24
N ALA A 3 -6.31 -1.53 10.76
CA ALA A 3 -7.10 -2.59 10.12
C ALA A 3 -8.24 -2.02 9.25
N ILE A 4 -9.47 -2.00 9.77
CA ILE A 4 -10.66 -1.55 9.02
C ILE A 4 -10.55 -0.13 8.43
N GLY A 5 -9.75 0.74 9.04
CA GLY A 5 -9.51 2.08 8.48
C GLY A 5 -8.70 2.01 7.19
N ALA A 6 -7.68 1.15 7.12
CA ALA A 6 -6.91 0.89 5.92
C ALA A 6 -7.78 0.23 4.83
N VAL A 7 -8.69 -0.68 5.20
CA VAL A 7 -9.67 -1.27 4.26
C VAL A 7 -10.61 -0.20 3.71
N ILE A 8 -11.20 0.65 4.56
CA ILE A 8 -12.06 1.76 4.08
C ILE A 8 -11.28 2.68 3.14
N GLY A 9 -10.05 3.06 3.51
CA GLY A 9 -9.19 3.88 2.65
C GLY A 9 -8.84 3.18 1.33
N HIS A 10 -8.65 1.87 1.36
CA HIS A 10 -8.40 1.04 0.18
C HIS A 10 -9.59 1.09 -0.79
N GLU A 11 -10.81 0.84 -0.30
CA GLU A 11 -12.03 0.94 -1.13
C GLU A 11 -12.25 2.36 -1.67
N MET A 12 -11.96 3.40 -0.87
CA MET A 12 -12.03 4.78 -1.35
C MET A 12 -11.03 5.04 -2.47
N THR A 13 -9.84 4.46 -2.37
CA THR A 13 -8.76 4.64 -3.34
C THR A 13 -9.05 3.92 -4.66
N HIS A 14 -9.82 2.82 -4.66
CA HIS A 14 -10.25 2.16 -5.89
C HIS A 14 -11.01 3.09 -6.84
N GLY A 15 -11.76 4.07 -6.32
CA GLY A 15 -12.40 5.10 -7.16
C GLY A 15 -11.40 5.99 -7.93
N PHE A 16 -10.11 5.92 -7.59
CA PHE A 16 -9.04 6.71 -8.17
C PHE A 16 -7.87 5.88 -8.70
N ASP A 17 -7.90 4.54 -8.62
CA ASP A 17 -6.82 3.70 -9.16
C ASP A 17 -6.72 3.79 -10.70
N ASP A 18 -5.85 2.99 -11.34
CA ASP A 18 -5.61 3.09 -12.78
C ASP A 18 -6.86 2.82 -13.65
N GLN A 19 -7.85 2.08 -13.13
CA GLN A 19 -9.14 1.85 -13.77
C GLN A 19 -10.22 2.80 -13.23
N GLY A 20 -10.35 2.92 -11.92
CA GLY A 20 -11.38 3.73 -11.27
C GLY A 20 -11.31 5.20 -11.65
N ARG A 21 -10.10 5.76 -11.83
CA ARG A 21 -9.94 7.17 -12.27
C ARG A 21 -10.61 7.49 -13.62
N GLN A 22 -10.96 6.48 -14.42
CA GLN A 22 -11.58 6.66 -15.72
C GLN A 22 -13.10 6.88 -15.61
N TYR A 23 -13.66 6.70 -14.42
CA TYR A 23 -15.08 6.88 -14.12
C TYR A 23 -15.31 8.20 -13.39
N ASP A 24 -16.30 8.97 -13.83
CA ASP A 24 -16.71 10.19 -13.12
C ASP A 24 -17.54 9.89 -11.86
N ALA A 25 -17.90 10.93 -11.11
CA ALA A 25 -18.64 10.80 -9.84
C ALA A 25 -20.03 10.15 -9.98
N ALA A 26 -20.58 10.04 -11.20
CA ALA A 26 -21.84 9.35 -11.46
C ALA A 26 -21.65 7.92 -11.99
N GLY A 27 -20.40 7.44 -12.09
CA GLY A 27 -20.06 6.11 -12.57
C GLY A 27 -19.99 5.98 -14.08
N ASN A 28 -19.84 7.09 -14.83
CA ASN A 28 -19.71 7.03 -16.29
C ASN A 28 -18.25 6.97 -16.70
N LEU A 29 -17.91 6.10 -17.65
CA LEU A 29 -16.59 6.08 -18.28
C LEU A 29 -16.38 7.36 -19.09
N LYS A 30 -15.61 8.30 -18.55
CA LYS A 30 -15.44 9.65 -19.08
C LYS A 30 -14.10 10.22 -18.62
N GLU A 31 -13.31 10.75 -19.55
CA GLU A 31 -12.09 11.45 -19.16
C GLU A 31 -12.45 12.77 -18.47
N TRP A 32 -12.11 12.86 -17.18
CA TRP A 32 -12.35 14.03 -16.33
C TRP A 32 -11.05 14.66 -15.82
N TRP A 33 -9.89 14.12 -16.21
CA TRP A 33 -8.58 14.68 -15.92
C TRP A 33 -8.06 15.49 -17.11
N THR A 34 -7.19 16.46 -16.82
CA THR A 34 -6.39 17.05 -17.88
C THR A 34 -5.38 16.03 -18.40
N LYS A 35 -4.94 16.19 -19.66
CA LYS A 35 -3.89 15.32 -20.23
C LYS A 35 -2.60 15.36 -19.40
N GLU A 36 -2.27 16.51 -18.83
CA GLU A 36 -1.09 16.69 -18.01
C GLU A 36 -1.18 15.89 -16.70
N ASP A 37 -2.32 15.96 -16.01
CA ASP A 37 -2.52 15.24 -14.76
C ASP A 37 -2.58 13.73 -14.99
N ALA A 38 -3.22 13.29 -16.07
CA ALA A 38 -3.26 11.88 -16.45
C ALA A 38 -1.84 11.32 -16.71
N ALA A 39 -0.97 12.10 -17.37
CA ALA A 39 0.43 11.72 -17.60
C ALA A 39 1.24 11.66 -16.29
N LYS A 40 1.03 12.62 -15.37
CA LYS A 40 1.67 12.61 -14.05
C LYS A 40 1.23 11.41 -13.22
N PHE A 41 -0.07 11.10 -13.20
CA PHE A 41 -0.59 9.91 -12.53
C PHE A 41 0.01 8.64 -13.11
N LYS A 42 0.00 8.49 -14.44
CA LYS A 42 0.59 7.31 -15.09
C LYS A 42 2.06 7.15 -14.70
N THR A 43 2.84 8.23 -14.71
CA THR A 43 4.25 8.19 -14.29
C THR A 43 4.42 7.69 -12.86
N LYS A 44 3.54 8.10 -11.94
CA LYS A 44 3.55 7.63 -10.56
C LYS A 44 3.12 6.16 -10.46
N ALA A 45 2.05 5.77 -11.14
CA ALA A 45 1.53 4.40 -11.16
C ALA A 45 2.54 3.41 -11.76
N ASP A 46 3.23 3.79 -12.85
CA ASP A 46 4.28 2.98 -13.46
C ASP A 46 5.43 2.71 -12.46
N LYS A 47 5.76 3.68 -11.59
CA LYS A 47 6.74 3.47 -10.50
C LYS A 47 6.25 2.48 -9.45
N VAL A 48 4.94 2.45 -9.17
CA VAL A 48 4.34 1.45 -8.28
C VAL A 48 4.49 0.06 -8.89
N ALA A 49 4.09 -0.13 -10.15
CA ALA A 49 4.26 -1.40 -10.85
C ALA A 49 5.72 -1.88 -10.81
N ALA A 50 6.66 -1.02 -11.22
CA ALA A 50 8.09 -1.34 -11.23
C ALA A 50 8.69 -1.60 -9.83
N PHE A 51 8.08 -1.07 -8.77
CA PHE A 51 8.48 -1.37 -7.40
C PHE A 51 8.04 -2.78 -6.99
N TYR A 52 6.80 -3.16 -7.29
CA TYR A 52 6.28 -4.49 -6.97
C TYR A 52 6.92 -5.59 -7.84
N ASP A 53 7.31 -5.30 -9.08
CA ASP A 53 8.06 -6.22 -9.93
C ASP A 53 9.39 -6.70 -9.30
N LYS A 54 9.92 -6.00 -8.29
CA LYS A 54 11.15 -6.39 -7.59
C LYS A 54 10.92 -7.44 -6.51
N PHE A 55 9.68 -7.65 -6.09
CA PHE A 55 9.36 -8.63 -5.06
C PHE A 55 9.34 -10.03 -5.66
N THR A 56 10.01 -10.96 -4.99
CA THR A 56 10.09 -12.36 -5.41
C THR A 56 9.69 -13.33 -4.30
N LEU A 57 9.10 -14.46 -4.72
CA LEU A 57 8.69 -15.58 -3.87
C LEU A 57 9.04 -16.90 -4.55
N LEU A 58 9.06 -17.97 -3.76
CA LEU A 58 9.36 -19.33 -4.23
C LEU A 58 10.70 -19.36 -4.99
N ASP A 59 10.76 -20.05 -6.12
CA ASP A 59 11.95 -20.15 -6.99
C ASP A 59 12.16 -18.87 -7.81
N ASN A 60 12.29 -17.73 -7.12
CA ASN A 60 12.50 -16.40 -7.70
C ASN A 60 11.40 -15.96 -8.70
N GLN A 61 10.16 -16.35 -8.43
CA GLN A 61 9.02 -15.86 -9.20
C GLN A 61 8.67 -14.44 -8.75
N HIS A 62 8.56 -13.53 -9.69
CA HIS A 62 8.27 -12.12 -9.42
C HIS A 62 6.76 -11.90 -9.25
N VAL A 63 6.40 -10.97 -8.36
CA VAL A 63 5.07 -10.36 -8.40
C VAL A 63 4.93 -9.62 -9.72
N ASN A 64 3.80 -9.77 -10.41
CA ASN A 64 3.51 -8.99 -11.61
C ASN A 64 2.93 -7.63 -11.20
N GLY A 65 3.77 -6.60 -11.19
CA GLY A 65 3.42 -5.26 -10.75
C GLY A 65 2.37 -4.58 -11.63
N ALA A 66 2.31 -4.93 -12.92
CA ALA A 66 1.27 -4.44 -13.83
C ALA A 66 -0.09 -5.10 -13.55
N LEU A 67 -0.11 -6.42 -13.33
CA LEU A 67 -1.34 -7.14 -12.95
C LEU A 67 -1.90 -6.64 -11.62
N THR A 68 -1.02 -6.35 -10.66
CA THR A 68 -1.41 -5.99 -9.29
C THR A 68 -1.56 -4.49 -9.05
N LEU A 69 -1.45 -3.67 -10.11
CA LEU A 69 -1.30 -2.22 -9.97
C LEU A 69 -2.45 -1.54 -9.23
N GLY A 70 -3.70 -1.82 -9.58
CA GLY A 70 -4.88 -1.21 -8.95
C GLY A 70 -4.93 -1.49 -7.44
N GLU A 71 -4.77 -2.76 -7.07
CA GLU A 71 -4.73 -3.20 -5.67
C GLU A 71 -3.56 -2.59 -4.90
N ASN A 72 -2.39 -2.50 -5.51
CA ASN A 72 -1.21 -1.91 -4.89
C ASN A 72 -1.37 -0.39 -4.68
N LEU A 73 -2.00 0.32 -5.63
CA LEU A 73 -2.37 1.73 -5.48
C LEU A 73 -3.36 1.90 -4.33
N ALA A 74 -4.36 1.03 -4.26
CA ALA A 74 -5.37 1.04 -3.22
C ALA A 74 -4.80 0.75 -1.82
N ASP A 75 -3.90 -0.22 -1.68
CA ASP A 75 -3.21 -0.51 -0.42
C ASP A 75 -2.33 0.66 0.06
N ILE A 76 -1.55 1.26 -0.86
CA ILE A 76 -0.68 2.39 -0.52
C ILE A 76 -1.53 3.61 -0.12
N GLY A 77 -2.53 3.97 -0.93
CA GLY A 77 -3.40 5.11 -0.65
C GLY A 77 -4.21 4.88 0.63
N GLY A 78 -4.83 3.71 0.76
CA GLY A 78 -5.67 3.36 1.89
C GLY A 78 -4.93 3.37 3.22
N LEU A 79 -3.69 2.88 3.27
CA LEU A 79 -2.89 2.93 4.49
C LEU A 79 -2.47 4.36 4.87
N ASN A 80 -2.10 5.19 3.88
CA ASN A 80 -1.76 6.60 4.14
C ASN A 80 -2.97 7.38 4.66
N ILE A 81 -4.12 7.27 4.00
CA ILE A 81 -5.39 7.91 4.43
C ILE A 81 -5.77 7.45 5.85
N ALA A 82 -5.67 6.14 6.12
CA ALA A 82 -6.00 5.60 7.42
C ALA A 82 -5.05 6.09 8.53
N TYR A 83 -3.77 6.28 8.21
CA TYR A 83 -2.78 6.83 9.13
C TYR A 83 -3.04 8.31 9.41
N ASP A 84 -3.29 9.11 8.38
CA ASP A 84 -3.63 10.51 8.55
C ASP A 84 -4.89 10.68 9.41
N ALA A 85 -5.95 9.91 9.10
CA ALA A 85 -7.17 9.88 9.90
C ALA A 85 -6.90 9.46 11.36
N PHE A 86 -6.03 8.48 11.58
CA PHE A 86 -5.62 8.07 12.93
C PHE A 86 -4.94 9.21 13.68
N LYS A 87 -4.02 9.95 13.03
CA LYS A 87 -3.31 11.08 13.65
C LYS A 87 -4.21 12.27 13.98
N LEU A 88 -5.43 12.34 13.45
CA LEU A 88 -6.42 13.34 13.87
C LEU A 88 -7.04 13.05 15.25
N THR A 89 -7.05 11.78 15.67
CA THR A 89 -7.67 11.32 16.93
C THR A 89 -6.83 11.67 18.17
N LYS A 90 -7.44 11.59 19.37
CA LYS A 90 -6.69 11.72 20.64
C LYS A 90 -5.65 10.61 20.79
N GLN A 91 -6.00 9.39 20.38
CA GLN A 91 -5.14 8.21 20.46
C GLN A 91 -3.91 8.35 19.55
N GLY A 92 -4.10 8.79 18.30
CA GLY A 92 -2.99 9.01 17.37
C GLY A 92 -2.08 10.17 17.77
N LYS A 93 -2.55 11.10 18.62
CA LYS A 93 -1.75 12.20 19.18
C LYS A 93 -1.09 11.84 20.53
N SER A 94 -1.46 10.70 21.12
CA SER A 94 -0.87 10.25 22.38
C SER A 94 0.55 9.70 22.18
N THR A 95 1.31 9.70 23.27
CA THR A 95 2.61 9.02 23.38
C THR A 95 2.54 7.81 24.30
N ASP A 96 1.37 7.53 24.89
CA ASP A 96 1.18 6.46 25.84
C ASP A 96 1.40 5.10 25.17
N LYS A 97 2.14 4.24 25.86
CA LYS A 97 2.41 2.90 25.37
C LYS A 97 1.37 1.92 25.89
N ILE A 98 0.97 1.00 25.01
CA ILE A 98 0.16 -0.17 25.37
C ILE A 98 1.04 -1.39 25.07
N ASP A 99 1.22 -2.28 26.04
CA ASP A 99 2.08 -3.47 25.90
C ASP A 99 3.49 -3.17 25.36
N GLY A 100 4.05 -2.02 25.73
CA GLY A 100 5.39 -1.58 25.32
C GLY A 100 5.49 -0.90 23.95
N PHE A 101 4.40 -0.85 23.18
CA PHE A 101 4.37 -0.23 21.85
C PHE A 101 3.73 1.15 21.85
N THR A 102 4.26 2.06 21.04
CA THR A 102 3.66 3.39 20.81
C THR A 102 2.38 3.29 19.99
N PRO A 103 1.53 4.34 19.97
CA PRO A 103 0.32 4.33 19.15
C PRO A 103 0.61 4.15 17.64
N ASP A 104 1.72 4.73 17.15
CA ASP A 104 2.15 4.57 15.76
C ASP A 104 2.60 3.12 15.47
N GLN A 105 3.33 2.48 16.39
CA GLN A 105 3.69 1.06 16.26
C GLN A 105 2.45 0.16 16.27
N HIS A 106 1.48 0.43 17.16
CA HIS A 106 0.20 -0.29 17.20
C HIS A 106 -0.60 -0.17 15.91
N PHE A 107 -0.59 1.01 15.28
CA PHE A 107 -1.22 1.19 13.97
C PHE A 107 -0.64 0.21 12.94
N PHE A 108 0.68 0.17 12.80
CA PHE A 108 1.35 -0.69 11.81
C PHE A 108 1.26 -2.18 12.17
N LEU A 109 1.33 -2.53 13.46
CA LEU A 109 1.12 -3.91 13.92
C LEU A 109 -0.31 -4.37 13.61
N GLY A 110 -1.31 -3.53 13.87
CA GLY A 110 -2.71 -3.81 13.54
C GLY A 110 -2.91 -4.01 12.04
N PHE A 111 -2.28 -3.19 11.19
CA PHE A 111 -2.29 -3.37 9.74
C PHE A 111 -1.68 -4.72 9.33
N ALA A 112 -0.47 -5.02 9.79
CA ALA A 112 0.23 -6.26 9.44
C ALA A 112 -0.55 -7.52 9.86
N GLN A 113 -1.28 -7.47 10.98
CA GLN A 113 -2.02 -8.62 11.49
C GLN A 113 -3.24 -9.01 10.65
N VAL A 114 -3.87 -8.06 9.94
CA VAL A 114 -4.99 -8.36 9.03
C VAL A 114 -4.54 -9.25 7.87
N TRP A 115 -3.29 -9.13 7.45
CA TRP A 115 -2.70 -9.88 6.36
C TRP A 115 -2.05 -11.21 6.79
N ARG A 116 -2.33 -11.69 8.01
CA ARG A 116 -1.78 -12.96 8.50
C ARG A 116 -2.42 -14.14 7.76
N MET A 117 -1.82 -14.52 6.66
CA MET A 117 -2.23 -15.67 5.84
C MET A 117 -1.02 -16.52 5.45
N LYS A 118 -1.25 -17.80 5.21
CA LYS A 118 -0.29 -18.70 4.59
C LYS A 118 -0.99 -19.51 3.50
N ASN A 119 -0.32 -19.61 2.35
CA ASN A 119 -0.80 -20.38 1.21
C ASN A 119 0.11 -21.59 0.98
N ARG A 120 -0.42 -22.63 0.33
CA ARG A 120 0.43 -23.69 -0.25
C ARG A 120 1.18 -23.14 -1.47
N ASP A 121 2.37 -23.65 -1.73
CA ASP A 121 3.22 -23.16 -2.83
C ASP A 121 2.52 -23.32 -4.19
N GLU A 122 1.78 -24.40 -4.40
CA GLU A 122 1.02 -24.63 -5.64
C GLU A 122 -0.05 -23.56 -5.86
N SER A 123 -0.78 -23.21 -4.79
CA SER A 123 -1.77 -22.13 -4.83
C SER A 123 -1.10 -20.77 -5.07
N MET A 124 0.04 -20.51 -4.41
CA MET A 124 0.78 -19.26 -4.59
C MET A 124 1.30 -19.09 -6.03
N ARG A 125 1.76 -20.16 -6.68
CA ARG A 125 2.19 -20.11 -8.10
C ARG A 125 1.05 -19.76 -9.05
N VAL A 126 -0.17 -20.18 -8.75
CA VAL A 126 -1.38 -19.81 -9.51
C VAL A 126 -1.69 -18.34 -9.26
N ARG A 127 -1.77 -17.93 -7.99
CA ARG A 127 -2.11 -16.56 -7.60
C ARG A 127 -1.15 -15.52 -8.18
N LEU A 128 0.16 -15.78 -8.18
CA LEU A 128 1.15 -14.89 -8.81
C LEU A 128 0.88 -14.60 -10.30
N LYS A 129 0.07 -15.43 -10.98
CA LYS A 129 -0.28 -15.26 -12.39
C LYS A 129 -1.69 -14.73 -12.64
N THR A 130 -2.59 -14.85 -11.66
CA THR A 130 -4.04 -14.66 -11.89
C THR A 130 -4.73 -13.75 -10.89
N ASP A 131 -4.19 -13.63 -9.68
CA ASP A 131 -4.78 -12.81 -8.62
C ASP A 131 -4.32 -11.35 -8.81
N PRO A 132 -5.22 -10.36 -8.95
CA PRO A 132 -4.83 -8.95 -8.99
C PRO A 132 -4.28 -8.47 -7.65
N HIS A 133 -4.47 -9.22 -6.57
CA HIS A 133 -3.90 -8.88 -5.28
C HIS A 133 -2.46 -9.38 -5.19
N SER A 134 -1.56 -8.49 -4.74
CA SER A 134 -0.23 -8.90 -4.32
C SER A 134 -0.30 -9.97 -3.21
N PRO A 135 0.68 -10.89 -3.12
CA PRO A 135 0.81 -11.80 -1.98
C PRO A 135 0.82 -11.03 -0.65
N GLU A 136 0.30 -11.64 0.40
CA GLU A 136 -0.09 -10.92 1.63
C GLU A 136 1.08 -10.20 2.30
N MET A 137 2.27 -10.80 2.31
CA MET A 137 3.46 -10.14 2.84
C MET A 137 3.86 -8.88 2.06
N PHE A 138 3.55 -8.82 0.76
CA PHE A 138 3.83 -7.64 -0.07
C PHE A 138 2.71 -6.60 0.01
N ARG A 139 1.47 -7.00 0.35
CA ARG A 139 0.42 -6.07 0.78
C ARG A 139 0.74 -5.40 2.13
N VAL A 140 1.54 -6.05 2.98
CA VAL A 140 2.12 -5.40 4.18
C VAL A 140 3.33 -4.55 3.80
N ASN A 141 4.35 -5.18 3.25
CA ASN A 141 5.67 -4.59 3.07
C ASN A 141 5.67 -3.45 2.05
N GLY A 142 4.90 -3.59 0.97
CA GLY A 142 4.84 -2.58 -0.10
C GLY A 142 4.39 -1.21 0.44
N PRO A 143 3.21 -1.10 1.07
CA PRO A 143 2.76 0.15 1.67
C PRO A 143 3.71 0.70 2.75
N VAL A 144 4.09 -0.12 3.74
CA VAL A 144 4.89 0.39 4.88
C VAL A 144 6.29 0.85 4.48
N TYR A 145 6.91 0.23 3.46
CA TYR A 145 8.21 0.69 2.93
C TYR A 145 8.15 2.07 2.28
N ASN A 146 6.95 2.54 1.91
CA ASN A 146 6.74 3.85 1.32
C ASN A 146 6.26 4.92 2.31
N MET A 147 6.12 4.58 3.60
CA MET A 147 5.66 5.51 4.63
C MET A 147 6.78 5.93 5.58
N GLU A 148 7.15 7.22 5.59
CA GLU A 148 8.12 7.77 6.55
C GLU A 148 7.75 7.49 8.01
N ALA A 149 6.45 7.49 8.32
CA ALA A 149 5.93 7.17 9.64
C ALA A 149 6.36 5.77 10.13
N PHE A 150 6.46 4.78 9.24
CA PHE A 150 6.90 3.43 9.60
C PHE A 150 8.38 3.42 10.00
N TYR A 151 9.24 4.09 9.23
CA TYR A 151 10.66 4.21 9.54
C TYR A 151 10.88 4.88 10.90
N LYS A 152 10.13 5.94 11.21
CA LYS A 152 10.17 6.62 12.51
C LYS A 152 9.65 5.75 13.65
N ALA A 153 8.50 5.10 13.46
CA ALA A 153 7.86 4.29 14.49
C ALA A 153 8.75 3.13 14.98
N PHE A 154 9.55 2.54 14.10
CA PHE A 154 10.42 1.40 14.41
C PHE A 154 11.92 1.72 14.40
N ASN A 155 12.31 3.00 14.28
CA ASN A 155 13.70 3.45 14.19
C ASN A 155 14.51 2.66 13.13
N ILE A 156 13.95 2.51 11.94
CA ILE A 156 14.54 1.68 10.87
C ILE A 156 15.77 2.39 10.28
N PRO A 157 16.96 1.77 10.31
CA PRO A 157 18.16 2.38 9.75
C PRO A 157 18.16 2.36 8.22
N THR A 158 18.94 3.25 7.62
CA THR A 158 19.16 3.31 6.16
C THR A 158 19.84 2.06 5.59
N THR A 159 20.45 1.24 6.43
CA THR A 159 21.09 -0.04 6.09
C THR A 159 20.12 -1.22 6.14
N ALA A 160 18.86 -1.01 6.54
CA ALA A 160 17.87 -2.08 6.61
C ALA A 160 17.60 -2.70 5.24
N LYS A 161 17.35 -4.01 5.23
CA LYS A 161 16.89 -4.71 4.03
C LYS A 161 15.58 -4.08 3.55
N MET A 162 15.50 -3.77 2.26
CA MET A 162 14.34 -3.10 1.63
C MET A 162 14.08 -1.66 2.12
N TYR A 163 15.09 -0.99 2.71
CA TYR A 163 15.02 0.45 2.95
C TYR A 163 14.79 1.21 1.63
N VAL A 164 13.76 2.05 1.58
CA VAL A 164 13.48 2.94 0.45
C VAL A 164 13.82 4.36 0.88
N ALA A 165 14.82 4.94 0.21
CA ALA A 165 15.23 6.32 0.45
C ALA A 165 14.05 7.29 0.23
N PRO A 166 13.95 8.39 1.00
CA PRO A 166 12.81 9.31 0.92
C PRO A 166 12.46 9.77 -0.50
N ALA A 167 13.46 10.08 -1.33
CA ALA A 167 13.27 10.51 -2.72
C ALA A 167 12.71 9.42 -3.66
N ASN A 168 12.81 8.15 -3.25
CA ASN A 168 12.37 6.99 -4.03
C ASN A 168 11.07 6.38 -3.50
N ARG A 169 10.50 6.91 -2.41
CA ARG A 169 9.23 6.41 -1.89
C ARG A 169 8.09 6.81 -2.82
N LEU A 170 7.17 5.88 -2.98
CA LEU A 170 5.99 6.03 -3.80
C LEU A 170 4.97 6.91 -3.07
N GLY A 171 4.41 7.88 -3.78
CA GLY A 171 3.36 8.77 -3.28
C GLY A 171 2.41 9.13 -4.42
N VAL A 172 1.21 8.54 -4.39
CA VAL A 172 0.17 8.78 -5.39
C VAL A 172 -0.95 9.62 -4.78
N TRP A 173 -1.60 9.05 -3.76
CA TRP A 173 -2.70 9.63 -2.97
C TRP A 173 -2.20 10.04 -1.59
#